data_AF-A0A2V7FVU4-F1
#
_entry.id   AF-A0A2V7FVU4-F1
#
_cell.length_a   1.000
_cell.length_b   1.000
_cell.length_c   1.000
_cell.angle_alpha   90.00
_cell.angle_beta   90.00
_cell.angle_gamma   90.00
#
_symmetry.space_group_name_H-M   'P 1'
#
loop_
_entity.id
_entity.type
_entity.pdbx_description
1 polymer ?
#
loop_
_entity_poly.entity_id
_entity_poly.type
_entity_poly.pdbx_seq_one_letter_code
_entity_poly.pdbx_strand_id
1 'polypeptide(L)' 'FSGVADVREWYDEASRRFRIEVRVANSTWGPLFGYRGWFETRWQPLGPEGVPDDIRPAREEGRE' A
#
# COMPACT_ATOMS: atom_id res chain seq x y z
N PHE A 1 -4.41 16.33 -17.64
CA PHE A 1 -3.07 15.75 -17.40
C PHE A 1 -3.19 14.63 -16.39
N SER A 2 -2.84 13.40 -16.77
CA SER A 2 -2.77 12.25 -15.87
C SER A 2 -1.31 11.92 -15.55
N GLY A 3 -1.05 11.38 -14.35
CA GLY A 3 0.24 10.84 -13.95
C GLY A 3 0.16 9.32 -13.83
N VAL A 4 1.23 8.62 -14.21
CA VAL A 4 1.40 7.18 -13.98
C VAL A 4 2.28 7.02 -12.75
N ALA A 5 1.86 6.15 -11.84
CA ALA A 5 2.59 5.83 -10.61
C ALA A 5 3.17 4.42 -10.67
N ASP A 6 4.48 4.32 -10.59
CA ASP A 6 5.20 3.06 -10.38
C ASP A 6 5.47 2.89 -8.89
N VAL A 7 4.97 1.79 -8.32
CA VAL A 7 5.11 1.46 -6.90
C VAL A 7 5.92 0.17 -6.77
N ARG A 8 6.97 0.21 -5.93
CA ARG A 8 7.76 -0.97 -5.57
C ARG A 8 7.86 -1.10 -4.07
N GLU A 9 7.46 -2.25 -3.57
CA GLU A 9 7.55 -2.63 -2.16
C GLU A 9 8.39 -3.89 -2.01
N TRP A 10 9.25 -3.93 -1.00
CA TRP A 10 10.06 -5.12 -0.70
C TRP A 10 10.44 -5.17 0.77
N TYR A 11 10.70 -6.37 1.27
CA TYR A 11 11.25 -6.56 2.61
C TYR A 11 12.78 -6.45 2.58
N ASP A 12 13.34 -5.60 3.43
CA ASP A 12 14.78 -5.44 3.62
C ASP A 12 15.18 -6.16 4.91
N GLU A 13 15.81 -7.32 4.77
CA GLU A 13 16.20 -8.17 5.89
C GLU A 13 17.22 -7.50 6.83
N ALA A 14 18.12 -6.68 6.30
CA ALA A 14 19.16 -6.03 7.09
C ALA A 14 18.57 -4.99 8.05
N SER A 15 17.56 -4.24 7.59
CA SER A 15 16.84 -3.27 8.43
C SER A 15 15.57 -3.83 9.08
N ARG A 16 15.19 -5.08 8.75
CA ARG A 16 13.97 -5.77 9.19
C ARG A 16 12.68 -4.96 8.94
N ARG A 17 12.64 -4.23 7.84
CA ARG A 17 11.57 -3.28 7.51
C ARG A 17 11.06 -3.49 6.10
N PHE A 18 9.79 -3.17 5.88
CA PHE A 18 9.29 -3.01 4.51
C PHE A 18 9.78 -1.67 3.97
N ARG A 19 10.35 -1.70 2.78
CA ARG A 19 10.74 -0.52 2.01
C ARG A 19 9.68 -0.27 0.96
N ILE A 20 9.43 1.00 0.69
CA ILE A 20 8.53 1.46 -0.36
C ILE A 20 9.20 2.55 -1.18
N GLU A 21 9.08 2.44 -2.49
CA GLU A 21 9.45 3.46 -3.45
C GLU A 21 8.28 3.71 -4.41
N VAL A 22 7.89 4.98 -4.53
CA VAL A 22 6.86 5.45 -5.45
C VAL A 22 7.49 6.48 -6.38
N ARG A 23 7.27 6.32 -7.68
CA ARG A 23 7.64 7.31 -8.69
C ARG A 23 6.42 7.66 -9.51
N VAL A 24 6.12 8.96 -9.61
CA VAL A 24 5.01 9.46 -10.41
C VAL A 24 5.57 10.31 -11.54
N ALA A 25 5.18 9.98 -12.77
CA ALA A 25 5.63 10.69 -13.97
C ALA A 25 4.50 10.83 -14.99
N ASN A 26 4.67 11.73 -15.97
CA ASN A 26 3.86 11.72 -17.18
C ASN A 26 4.70 12.00 -18.42
N SER A 27 4.13 11.74 -19.60
CA SER A 27 4.85 11.83 -20.88
C SER A 27 5.23 13.25 -21.29
N THR A 28 4.60 14.29 -20.73
CA THR A 28 4.81 15.68 -21.17
C THR A 28 5.80 16.43 -20.28
N TRP A 29 5.77 16.20 -18.97
CA TRP A 29 6.63 16.89 -17.99
C TRP A 29 7.63 15.96 -17.32
N GLY A 30 7.58 14.65 -17.61
CA GLY A 30 8.47 13.68 -16.99
C GLY A 30 8.12 13.44 -15.52
N PRO A 31 9.11 13.25 -14.63
CA PRO A 31 8.87 13.01 -13.21
C PRO A 31 8.13 14.18 -12.55
N LEU A 32 7.01 13.88 -11.90
CA LEU A 32 6.20 14.86 -11.17
C LEU A 32 6.57 14.90 -9.69
N PHE A 33 6.60 13.73 -9.05
CA PHE A 33 7.00 13.57 -7.65
C PHE A 33 7.29 12.09 -7.35
N GLY A 34 7.86 11.82 -6.18
CA GLY A 34 8.11 10.48 -5.71
C GLY A 34 8.30 10.45 -4.20
N TYR A 35 8.16 9.26 -3.64
CA TYR A 35 8.35 9.02 -2.21
C TYR A 35 9.19 7.77 -2.01
N ARG A 36 10.10 7.84 -1.04
CA ARG A 36 10.83 6.69 -0.54
C ARG A 36 10.70 6.65 0.96
N GLY A 37 10.42 5.48 1.49
CA GLY A 37 10.31 5.31 2.92
C GLY A 37 10.34 3.86 3.32
N TRP A 38 9.90 3.65 4.55
CA TRP A 38 9.77 2.35 5.14
C TRP A 38 8.61 2.34 6.12
N PHE A 39 8.07 1.16 6.37
CA PHE A 39 7.06 0.94 7.39
C PHE A 39 7.27 -0.41 8.07
N GLU A 40 6.66 -0.55 9.23
CA GLU A 40 6.57 -1.81 9.98
C GLU A 40 5.10 -2.19 10.08
N THR A 41 4.81 -3.48 10.02
CA THR A 41 3.46 -4.00 10.21
C THR A 41 3.34 -4.63 11.57
N ARG A 42 2.18 -4.44 12.21
CA ARG A 42 1.84 -5.10 13.46
C ARG A 42 0.50 -5.76 13.29
N TRP A 43 0.44 -7.04 13.61
CA TRP A 43 -0.82 -7.74 13.75
C TRP A 43 -1.48 -7.32 15.05
N GLN A 44 -2.72 -6.88 14.96
CA GLN A 44 -3.54 -6.56 16.12
C GLN A 44 -4.68 -7.57 16.20
N PRO A 45 -4.90 -8.22 17.36
CA PRO A 45 -6.05 -9.08 17.52
C PRO A 45 -7.33 -8.24 17.45
N LEU A 46 -8.37 -8.80 16.84
CA LEU A 46 -9.69 -8.18 16.87
C LEU A 46 -10.34 -8.45 18.24
N GLY A 47 -11.04 -7.46 18.76
CA GLY A 47 -11.94 -7.62 19.90
C GLY A 47 -13.17 -8.47 19.55
N PRO A 48 -14.04 -8.77 20.52
CA PRO A 48 -15.25 -9.54 20.29
C PRO A 48 -16.20 -8.91 19.26
N GLU A 49 -16.15 -7.59 19.12
CA GLU A 49 -16.83 -6.80 18.07
C GLU A 49 -16.35 -7.09 16.63
N GLY A 50 -15.18 -7.70 16.43
CA GLY A 50 -14.69 -8.09 15.11
C GLY A 50 -14.30 -6.90 14.20
N VAL A 51 -14.43 -7.08 12.89
CA VAL A 51 -14.13 -6.06 11.87
C VAL A 51 -15.28 -5.05 11.79
N PRO A 52 -15.03 -3.73 11.91
CA PRO A 52 -16.06 -2.71 11.74
C PRO A 52 -16.76 -2.79 10.38
N ASP A 53 -18.09 -2.64 10.37
CA ASP A 53 -18.88 -2.79 9.15
C ASP A 53 -18.56 -1.72 8.08
N ASP A 54 -18.17 -0.51 8.50
CA ASP A 54 -17.80 0.59 7.61
C ASP A 54 -16.54 0.33 6.78
N ILE A 55 -15.70 -0.64 7.16
CA ILE A 55 -14.49 -1.01 6.42
C ILE A 55 -14.62 -2.32 5.67
N ARG A 56 -15.77 -2.99 5.78
CA ARG A 56 -16.01 -4.22 5.02
C ARG A 56 -16.15 -3.90 3.54
N PRO A 57 -15.73 -4.81 2.64
CA PRO A 57 -16.02 -4.67 1.23
C PRO A 57 -17.53 -4.61 1.00
N ALA A 58 -17.96 -3.83 0.00
CA ALA A 58 -19.38 -3.68 -0.33
C ALA A 58 -20.05 -4.99 -0.78
N ARG A 59 -19.26 -5.99 -1.16
CA ARG A 59 -19.71 -7.32 -1.60
C ARG A 59 -18.65 -8.36 -1.29
N GLU A 60 -19.08 -9.48 -0.73
CA GLU A 60 -18.27 -10.67 -0.47
C GLU A 60 -18.85 -11.83 -1.31
N GLU A 61 -18.02 -12.47 -2.13
CA GLU A 61 -18.43 -13.63 -2.94
C GLU A 61 -17.81 -14.90 -2.35
N GLY A 62 -18.62 -15.92 -2.12
CA GLY A 62 -18.13 -17.24 -1.72
C GLY A 62 -17.28 -17.87 -2.82
N ARG A 63 -16.20 -18.55 -2.45
CA ARG A 63 -15.37 -19.30 -3.40
C ARG A 63 -16.06 -20.62 -3.76
N GLU A 64 -16.11 -20.95 -5.05
CA GLU A 64 -16.53 -22.26 -5.57
C GLU A 64 -15.45 -23.33 -5.38
#